data_AF-A0A2I0HEP2-F1
#
_entry.id   AF-A0A2I0HEP2-F1
#
_cell.length_a   1.000
_cell.length_b   1.000
_cell.length_c   1.000
_cell.angle_alpha   90.00
_cell.angle_beta   90.00
_cell.angle_gamma   90.00
#
_symmetry.space_group_name_H-M   'P 1'
#
loop_
_entity.id
_entity.type
_entity.pdbx_description
1 polymer ?
#
loop_
_entity_poly.entity_id
_entity_poly.type
_entity_poly.pdbx_seq_one_letter_code
_entity_poly.pdbx_strand_id
1 'polypeptide(L)'
;RNVLFKTMPIVKERVSALYRKAIFPKYFALADLGCASGPNSLLAISWIIEAISGLCSQTGRSLPEVLVFLNDLPGNDFKTVLSSLPSFYENLKEKNRVEINCY
;
A
#
# COMPACT_ATOMS: atom_id res chain seq x y z
N ARG A 1 -3.01 -20.42 -0.35
CA ARG A 1 -3.75 -19.24 -0.88
C ARG A 1 -4.91 -18.90 0.07
N ASN A 2 -4.65 -18.28 1.24
CA ASN A 2 -5.71 -17.95 2.24
C ASN A 2 -5.22 -17.07 3.40
N VAL A 3 -3.93 -17.08 3.74
CA VAL A 3 -3.39 -16.33 4.89
C VAL A 3 -3.53 -14.82 4.71
N LEU A 4 -3.20 -14.32 3.51
CA LEU A 4 -3.22 -12.89 3.20
C LEU A 4 -4.61 -12.25 3.39
N PHE A 5 -5.68 -12.94 2.95
CA PHE A 5 -7.05 -12.45 3.16
C PHE A 5 -7.50 -12.52 4.63
N LYS A 6 -6.99 -13.49 5.40
CA LYS A 6 -7.27 -13.59 6.84
C LYS A 6 -6.59 -12.47 7.63
N THR A 7 -5.40 -12.02 7.21
CA THR A 7 -4.66 -10.95 7.88
C THR A 7 -5.07 -9.55 7.42
N MET A 8 -5.63 -9.42 6.21
CA MET A 8 -6.10 -8.16 5.65
C MET A 8 -6.89 -7.27 6.63
N PRO A 9 -7.98 -7.74 7.30
CA PRO A 9 -8.77 -6.87 8.17
C PRO A 9 -7.93 -6.30 9.31
N ILE A 10 -7.05 -7.11 9.89
CA ILE A 10 -6.16 -6.71 10.99
C ILE A 10 -5.17 -5.65 10.50
N VAL A 11 -4.56 -5.85 9.32
CA VAL A 11 -3.63 -4.87 8.75
C VAL A 11 -4.32 -3.54 8.48
N LYS A 12 -5.50 -3.56 7.84
CA LYS A 12 -6.28 -2.33 7.55
C LYS A 12 -6.65 -1.57 8.83
N GLU A 13 -7.11 -2.29 9.87
CA GLU A 13 -7.43 -1.70 11.17
C GLU A 13 -6.19 -1.06 11.82
N ARG A 14 -5.08 -1.80 11.91
CA ARG A 14 -3.87 -1.34 12.60
C ARG A 14 -3.22 -0.16 11.90
N VAL A 15 -3.14 -0.15 10.57
CA VAL A 15 -2.62 1.01 9.83
C VAL A 15 -3.51 2.23 10.02
N SER A 16 -4.83 2.07 9.94
CA SER A 16 -5.77 3.18 10.15
C SER A 16 -5.63 3.79 11.56
N ALA A 17 -5.50 2.93 12.57
CA ALA A 17 -5.28 3.34 13.95
C ALA A 17 -3.94 4.06 14.13
N LEU A 18 -2.86 3.53 13.54
CA LEU A 18 -1.52 4.14 13.59
C LEU A 18 -1.52 5.52 12.91
N TYR A 19 -2.07 5.60 11.70
CA TYR A 19 -2.12 6.84 10.92
C TYR A 19 -2.93 7.93 11.64
N ARG A 20 -4.08 7.58 12.22
CA ARG A 20 -4.87 8.48 13.07
C ARG A 20 -4.10 8.90 14.31
N LYS A 21 -3.44 7.97 15.01
CA LYS A 21 -2.65 8.25 16.22
C LYS A 21 -1.48 9.20 15.93
N ALA A 22 -0.88 9.10 14.76
CA ALA A 22 0.17 9.99 14.27
C ALA A 22 -0.35 11.35 13.77
N ILE A 23 -1.65 11.65 13.95
CA ILE A 23 -2.29 12.92 13.57
C ILE A 23 -2.20 13.17 12.05
N PHE A 24 -2.49 12.14 11.24
CA PHE A 24 -2.62 12.26 9.79
C PHE A 24 -1.38 12.90 9.13
N PRO A 25 -0.19 12.28 9.27
CA PRO A 25 1.05 12.84 8.74
C PRO A 25 0.97 13.01 7.22
N LYS A 26 1.64 14.05 6.69
CA LYS A 26 1.72 14.30 5.23
C LYS A 26 2.49 13.22 4.47
N TYR A 27 3.38 12.51 5.15
CA TYR A 27 4.20 11.44 4.58
C TYR A 27 3.95 10.14 5.33
N PHE A 28 3.82 9.04 4.59
CA PHE A 28 3.60 7.72 5.16
C PHE A 28 4.51 6.70 4.47
N ALA A 29 5.49 6.17 5.21
CA ALA A 29 6.43 5.18 4.71
C ALA A 29 5.98 3.75 5.05
N LEU A 30 6.12 2.84 4.10
CA LEU A 30 5.79 1.43 4.19
C LEU A 30 6.98 0.59 3.77
N ALA A 31 7.25 -0.49 4.49
CA ALA A 31 8.24 -1.48 4.10
C ALA A 31 7.61 -2.88 4.11
N ASP A 32 7.72 -3.60 3.00
CA ASP A 32 7.42 -5.02 2.91
C ASP A 32 8.73 -5.81 3.00
N LEU A 33 8.87 -6.63 4.05
CA LEU A 33 10.08 -7.36 4.36
C LEU A 33 9.89 -8.84 3.99
N GLY A 34 10.54 -9.27 2.91
CA GLY A 34 10.30 -10.57 2.28
C GLY A 34 9.21 -10.49 1.23
N CYS A 35 9.30 -9.51 0.31
CA CYS A 35 8.27 -9.24 -0.69
C CYS A 35 8.13 -10.35 -1.77
N ALA A 36 9.13 -11.19 -1.92
CA ALA A 36 9.28 -12.13 -3.02
C ALA A 36 9.05 -11.44 -4.38
N SER A 37 8.69 -12.23 -5.41
CA SER A 37 8.43 -11.73 -6.77
C SER A 37 6.96 -11.87 -7.21
N GLY A 38 6.10 -12.36 -6.31
CA GLY A 38 4.68 -12.60 -6.61
C GLY A 38 3.80 -11.37 -6.45
N PRO A 39 2.50 -11.45 -6.80
CA PRO A 39 1.59 -10.31 -6.77
C PRO A 39 1.14 -9.90 -5.35
N ASN A 40 1.49 -10.70 -4.33
CA ASN A 40 0.96 -10.55 -2.97
C ASN A 40 1.40 -9.24 -2.30
N SER A 41 2.64 -8.81 -2.53
CA SER A 41 3.18 -7.57 -1.95
C SER A 41 2.41 -6.35 -2.44
N LEU A 42 2.27 -6.20 -3.75
CA LEU A 42 1.49 -5.10 -4.33
C LEU A 42 0.02 -5.16 -3.89
N LEU A 43 -0.57 -6.35 -3.80
CA LEU A 43 -1.93 -6.51 -3.27
C LEU A 43 -2.04 -6.02 -1.81
N ALA A 44 -1.11 -6.42 -0.93
CA ALA A 44 -1.10 -5.96 0.45
C ALA A 44 -0.93 -4.43 0.55
N ILE A 45 -0.04 -3.86 -0.26
CA ILE A 45 0.18 -2.41 -0.34
C ILE A 45 -1.10 -1.69 -0.80
N SER A 46 -1.82 -2.20 -1.81
CA SER A 46 -3.09 -1.59 -2.24
C SER A 46 -4.11 -1.51 -1.12
N TRP A 47 -4.21 -2.55 -0.28
CA TRP A 47 -5.15 -2.58 0.84
C TRP A 47 -4.81 -1.56 1.91
N ILE A 48 -3.51 -1.33 2.13
CA ILE A 48 -3.05 -0.31 3.07
C ILE A 48 -3.39 1.09 2.54
N ILE A 49 -3.11 1.34 1.26
CA ILE A 49 -3.45 2.62 0.61
C ILE A 49 -4.96 2.86 0.64
N GLU A 50 -5.77 1.84 0.33
CA GLU A 50 -7.23 1.89 0.43
C GLU A 50 -7.71 2.25 1.85
N ALA A 51 -7.10 1.67 2.89
CA ALA A 51 -7.47 1.94 4.28
C ALA A 51 -7.16 3.39 4.66
N ILE A 52 -5.98 3.90 4.28
CA ILE A 52 -5.58 5.30 4.51
C ILE A 52 -6.50 6.25 3.74
N SER A 53 -6.79 5.93 2.47
CA SER A 53 -7.64 6.75 1.61
C SER A 53 -9.08 6.83 2.13
N GLY A 54 -9.66 5.69 2.51
CA GLY A 54 -10.98 5.63 3.12
C GLY A 54 -11.04 6.43 4.43
N LEU A 55 -10.01 6.34 5.27
CA LEU A 55 -9.92 7.12 6.50
C LEU A 55 -9.80 8.63 6.24
N CYS A 56 -8.99 9.04 5.25
CA CYS A 56 -8.86 10.45 4.87
C CYS A 56 -10.18 11.02 4.35
N SER A 57 -10.86 10.27 3.48
CA SER A 57 -12.18 10.63 2.96
C SER A 57 -13.22 10.82 4.08
N GLN A 58 -13.28 9.87 5.03
CA GLN A 58 -14.19 9.96 6.18
C GLN A 58 -13.89 11.14 7.13
N THR A 59 -12.66 11.62 7.15
CA THR A 59 -12.21 12.68 8.07
C THR A 59 -12.01 14.03 7.38
N GLY A 60 -12.33 14.14 6.09
CA GLY A 60 -12.13 15.36 5.29
C GLY A 60 -10.67 15.78 5.17
N ARG A 61 -9.73 14.82 5.25
CA ARG A 61 -8.29 15.07 5.17
C ARG A 61 -7.78 14.80 3.75
N SER A 62 -6.71 15.50 3.37
CA SER A 62 -5.95 15.18 2.16
C SER A 62 -5.21 13.85 2.32
N LEU A 63 -4.95 13.18 1.20
CA LEU A 63 -4.14 11.98 1.17
C LEU A 63 -2.67 12.31 1.49
N PRO A 64 -1.94 11.40 2.17
CA PRO A 64 -0.51 11.54 2.34
C PRO A 64 0.25 11.11 1.09
N GLU A 65 1.49 11.57 0.98
CA GLU A 65 2.48 10.96 0.09
C GLU A 65 2.93 9.62 0.68
N VAL A 66 2.77 8.54 -0.09
CA VAL A 66 3.09 7.18 0.36
C VAL A 66 4.40 6.72 -0.27
N LEU A 67 5.40 6.44 0.56
CA LEU A 67 6.67 5.86 0.13
C LEU A 67 6.69 4.37 0.44
N VAL A 68 7.02 3.54 -0.53
CA VAL A 68 7.00 2.08 -0.40
C VAL A 68 8.40 1.51 -0.64
N PHE A 69 8.89 0.74 0.33
CA PHE A 69 10.12 -0.04 0.24
C PHE A 69 9.77 -1.52 0.08
N LEU A 70 10.19 -2.13 -1.02
CA LEU A 70 10.08 -3.57 -1.27
C LEU A 70 11.44 -4.19 -0.98
N ASN A 71 11.54 -5.02 0.05
CA ASN A 71 12.79 -5.60 0.50
C ASN A 71 12.75 -7.13 0.45
N ASP A 72 13.82 -7.73 -0.04
CA ASP A 72 14.06 -9.17 -0.05
C ASP A 72 15.57 -9.43 -0.19
N LEU A 73 15.98 -10.70 -0.14
CA LEU A 73 17.36 -11.13 -0.35
C LEU A 73 17.84 -10.79 -1.78
N PRO A 74 19.17 -10.65 -1.99
CA PRO A 74 19.74 -10.30 -3.30
C PRO A 74 19.36 -11.24 -4.46
N GLY A 75 18.91 -12.46 -4.18
CA GLY A 75 18.45 -13.43 -5.18
C GLY A 75 17.00 -13.25 -5.65
N ASN A 76 16.25 -12.30 -5.09
CA ASN A 76 14.87 -12.04 -5.48
C ASN A 76 14.78 -11.40 -6.87
N ASP A 77 13.76 -11.80 -7.64
CA ASP A 77 13.47 -11.17 -8.93
C ASP A 77 12.61 -9.91 -8.76
N PHE A 78 13.25 -8.81 -8.36
CA PHE A 78 12.58 -7.51 -8.29
C PHE A 78 12.08 -7.03 -9.66
N LYS A 79 12.66 -7.51 -10.77
CA LYS A 79 12.24 -7.06 -12.11
C LYS A 79 10.79 -7.44 -12.38
N THR A 80 10.37 -8.63 -11.97
CA THR A 80 8.97 -9.06 -12.09
C THR A 80 8.03 -8.14 -11.33
N VAL A 81 8.36 -7.77 -10.08
CA VAL A 81 7.53 -6.85 -9.29
C VAL A 81 7.49 -5.46 -9.93
N LEU A 82 8.64 -4.92 -10.34
CA LEU A 82 8.73 -3.60 -10.99
C LEU A 82 7.96 -3.56 -12.31
N SER A 83 7.98 -4.64 -13.09
CA SER A 83 7.21 -4.74 -14.35
C SER A 83 5.69 -4.70 -14.13
N SER A 84 5.22 -5.03 -12.92
CA SER A 84 3.80 -5.00 -12.54
C SER A 84 3.35 -3.63 -12.01
N LEU A 85 4.26 -2.68 -11.78
CA LEU A 85 3.91 -1.37 -11.24
C LEU A 85 2.97 -0.54 -12.12
N PRO A 86 3.13 -0.49 -13.47
CA PRO A 86 2.23 0.30 -14.32
C PRO A 86 0.76 -0.11 -14.14
N SER A 87 0.46 -1.41 -14.25
CA SER A 87 -0.89 -1.93 -14.08
C SER A 87 -1.39 -1.78 -12.64
N PHE A 88 -0.51 -1.89 -11.64
CA PHE A 88 -0.84 -1.60 -10.26
C PHE A 88 -1.32 -0.16 -10.07
N TYR A 89 -0.64 0.83 -10.65
CA TYR A 89 -1.05 2.23 -10.56
C TYR A 89 -2.37 2.52 -11.29
N GLU A 90 -2.60 1.91 -12.46
CA GLU A 90 -3.89 1.99 -13.16
C GLU A 90 -5.04 1.48 -12.27
N ASN A 91 -4.86 0.30 -11.68
CA ASN A 91 -5.84 -0.30 -10.77
C ASN A 91 -6.12 0.58 -9.53
N LEU A 92 -5.10 1.25 -8.99
CA LEU A 92 -5.28 2.16 -7.85
C LEU A 92 -6.05 3.43 -8.24
N LYS A 93 -5.81 3.99 -9.43
CA LYS A 93 -6.54 5.15 -9.95
C LYS A 93 -8.03 4.84 -10.11
N GLU A 94 -8.35 3.69 -10.71
CA GLU A 94 -9.73 3.24 -10.93
C GLU A 94 -10.49 3.04 -9.61
N LYS A 95 -9.86 2.40 -8.62
CA LYS A 95 -10.53 2.05 -7.36
C LYS A 95 -10.69 3.21 -6.40
N ASN A 96 -9.69 4.09 -6.30
CA ASN A 96 -9.64 5.07 -5.23
C ASN A 96 -9.85 6.53 -5.70
N ARG A 97 -10.01 6.79 -7.01
CA ARG A 97 -10.08 8.13 -7.61
C ARG A 97 -8.93 9.05 -7.13
N VAL A 98 -7.77 8.46 -6.86
CA VAL A 98 -6.58 9.18 -6.39
C VAL A 98 -5.80 9.62 -7.63
N GLU A 99 -5.49 10.91 -7.74
CA GLU A 99 -4.45 11.36 -8.66
C GLU A 99 -3.11 10.84 -8.14
N ILE A 100 -2.62 9.77 -8.76
CA ILE A 100 -1.29 9.23 -8.46
C ILE A 100 -0.29 9.96 -9.35
N ASN A 101 0.46 10.88 -8.75
CA ASN A 101 1.69 11.43 -9.31
C ASN A 101 2.83 10.51 -8.87
N CYS A 102 3.28 9.62 -9.76
CA CYS A 102 4.46 8.80 -9.53
C CYS A 102 5.69 9.57 -10.02
N TYR A 103 6.72 9.70 -9.18
CA TYR A 103 8.08 10.08 -9.56
C TYR A 103 9.03 8.92 -9.24
#